data_AF-A0A2T7SWP1-F1
#
_entry.id   AF-A0A2T7SWP1-F1
#
_cell.length_a   1.000
_cell.length_b   1.000
_cell.length_c   1.000
_cell.angle_alpha   90.00
_cell.angle_beta   90.00
_cell.angle_gamma   90.00
#
_symmetry.space_group_name_H-M   'P 1'
#
loop_
_entity.id
_entity.type
_entity.pdbx_description
1 polymer ?
#
loop_
_entity_poly.entity_id
_entity_poly.type
_entity_poly.pdbx_seq_one_letter_code
_entity_poly.pdbx_strand_id
1 'polypeptide(L)'
;MLQCSNLNSMKRPKQWQTRTLESTLKLDTSARQGAKSPAQGLSHPSRRAFAGVGASTHYTWNSRKFGQKLFKFMEFISLLFISAIGIHWLNLQGQRKRTALLAEQLRPYQIEKLMSQLTTSYMRALGESDPERQRHIFQLQEQAEQQLAADFQILAREFAKLPAPVSRGLKLALPFIDQLSPKVCFDMRRLLEVHAQGIERAVDNREGLSDKARSFRMMGEMFLMQHSCHWFCRSKTIASARMLAQHQTRYEQALDAVSPETRQAYWAVVQG
;
A
#
# COMPACT_ATOMS: atom_id res chain seq x y z
N MET A 1 -9.82 2.56 -17.06
CA MET A 1 -8.38 2.86 -16.98
C MET A 1 -7.83 2.52 -15.58
N LEU A 2 -7.24 1.34 -15.40
CA LEU A 2 -6.29 1.00 -14.31
C LEU A 2 -4.97 1.79 -14.51
N GLN A 3 -5.10 3.06 -14.89
CA GLN A 3 -4.00 3.94 -15.14
C GLN A 3 -3.35 4.29 -13.81
N CYS A 4 -2.27 3.57 -13.53
CA CYS A 4 -1.22 4.00 -12.61
C CYS A 4 -0.63 5.38 -12.96
N SER A 5 -1.06 6.00 -14.07
CA SER A 5 -0.68 7.32 -14.59
C SER A 5 -1.52 8.49 -14.07
N ASN A 6 -2.73 8.31 -13.53
CA ASN A 6 -3.59 9.45 -13.14
C ASN A 6 -3.64 9.66 -11.61
N LEU A 7 -2.63 10.37 -11.09
CA LEU A 7 -2.46 10.71 -9.66
C LEU A 7 -2.91 12.14 -9.30
N ASN A 8 -3.33 12.97 -10.27
CA ASN A 8 -3.56 14.40 -10.04
C ASN A 8 -5.01 14.89 -10.22
N SER A 9 -5.99 14.01 -10.38
CA SER A 9 -7.39 14.42 -10.54
C SER A 9 -8.33 13.55 -9.71
N MET A 10 -8.55 13.92 -8.45
CA MET A 10 -9.70 13.43 -7.68
C MET A 10 -10.40 14.59 -6.99
N LYS A 11 -11.37 15.19 -7.70
CA LYS A 11 -12.47 15.92 -7.06
C LYS A 11 -13.37 14.90 -6.35
N ARG A 12 -13.64 15.12 -5.06
CA ARG A 12 -14.51 14.27 -4.22
C ARG A 12 -15.97 14.36 -4.69
N PRO A 13 -16.66 13.25 -5.01
CA PRO A 13 -18.12 13.24 -5.00
C PRO A 13 -18.66 13.16 -3.56
N LYS A 14 -19.72 13.92 -3.30
CA LYS A 14 -20.22 14.31 -1.96
C LYS A 14 -21.20 13.32 -1.28
N GLN A 15 -21.37 12.08 -1.76
CA GLN A 15 -22.59 11.33 -1.46
C GLN A 15 -22.45 9.98 -0.71
N TRP A 16 -21.26 9.42 -0.53
CA TRP A 16 -21.14 8.06 0.00
C TRP A 16 -20.87 8.04 1.50
N GLN A 17 -21.89 8.40 2.29
CA GLN A 17 -21.90 8.21 3.74
C GLN A 17 -22.86 7.06 4.10
N THR A 18 -22.38 6.16 4.95
CA THR A 18 -23.10 5.12 5.72
C THR A 18 -23.39 3.77 5.05
N ARG A 19 -22.36 2.92 5.00
CA ARG A 19 -22.33 1.55 5.59
C ARG A 19 -20.96 0.93 5.27
N THR A 20 -19.96 1.31 6.06
CA THR A 20 -18.61 0.75 6.02
C THR A 20 -18.55 -0.59 6.78
N LEU A 21 -17.60 -1.45 6.38
CA LEU A 21 -17.21 -2.70 7.06
C LEU A 21 -16.83 -2.53 8.55
N GLU A 22 -16.72 -1.29 9.03
CA GLU A 22 -16.43 -0.94 10.41
C GLU A 22 -17.56 -1.32 11.39
N SER A 23 -18.81 -1.41 10.93
CA SER A 23 -19.94 -1.68 11.82
C SER A 23 -19.98 -3.11 12.37
N THR A 24 -19.24 -4.04 11.78
CA THR A 24 -19.21 -5.46 12.18
C THR A 24 -17.92 -5.89 12.86
N LEU A 25 -16.89 -5.03 12.90
CA LEU A 25 -15.55 -5.36 13.43
C LEU A 25 -15.18 -4.63 14.74
N LYS A 26 -16.10 -3.82 15.28
CA LYS A 26 -15.90 -3.14 16.57
C LYS A 26 -16.34 -4.02 17.75
N LEU A 27 -15.49 -4.96 18.13
CA LEU A 27 -15.36 -5.39 19.52
C LEU A 27 -13.88 -5.32 19.89
N ASP A 28 -13.62 -4.62 20.99
CA ASP A 28 -12.35 -4.43 21.69
C ASP A 28 -11.19 -3.71 20.99
N THR A 29 -11.11 -2.40 21.26
CA THR A 29 -9.84 -1.75 21.63
C THR A 29 -10.14 -0.38 22.24
N SER A 30 -10.61 -0.39 23.49
CA SER A 30 -10.67 0.79 24.34
C SER A 30 -9.79 0.53 25.56
N ALA A 31 -8.54 0.99 25.54
CA ALA A 31 -7.76 1.33 26.74
C ALA A 31 -6.33 1.72 26.36
N ARG A 32 -6.05 3.03 26.28
CA ARG A 32 -5.12 3.74 27.18
C ARG A 32 -4.74 5.11 26.60
N GLN A 33 -5.36 6.12 27.17
CA GLN A 33 -4.85 7.49 27.26
C GLN A 33 -3.90 7.60 28.48
N GLY A 34 -3.00 8.59 28.42
CA GLY A 34 -2.33 9.20 29.57
C GLY A 34 -0.94 8.63 29.89
N ALA A 35 0.06 9.40 30.34
CA ALA A 35 0.09 10.80 30.71
C ALA A 35 1.55 11.31 30.84
N LYS A 36 1.63 12.64 30.77
CA LYS A 36 2.62 13.64 31.21
C LYS A 36 3.79 13.24 32.15
N SER A 37 4.89 13.96 31.90
CA SER A 37 6.05 14.29 32.74
C SER A 37 5.73 14.67 34.19
N PRO A 38 6.72 14.59 35.11
CA PRO A 38 7.01 15.76 35.93
C PRO A 38 8.50 16.06 36.15
N ALA A 39 8.75 17.35 36.43
CA ALA A 39 9.97 17.94 36.92
C ALA A 39 10.03 17.95 38.46
N GLN A 40 11.21 18.37 38.97
CA GLN A 40 11.51 18.98 40.29
C GLN A 40 12.39 18.17 41.25
N GLY A 41 13.36 18.86 41.87
CA GLY A 41 14.06 18.39 43.07
C GLY A 41 15.42 19.06 43.30
N LEU A 42 15.44 20.22 43.96
CA LEU A 42 16.62 20.97 44.42
C LEU A 42 17.37 20.27 45.57
N SER A 43 18.69 20.48 45.66
CA SER A 43 19.37 20.91 46.92
C SER A 43 20.84 21.29 46.71
N HIS A 44 21.19 22.45 47.27
CA HIS A 44 22.54 22.96 47.62
C HIS A 44 22.92 22.41 49.03
N PRO A 45 24.10 22.68 49.65
CA PRO A 45 25.23 23.54 49.25
C PRO A 45 26.64 22.93 49.48
N SER A 46 27.71 23.61 49.05
CA SER A 46 28.76 24.11 49.97
C SER A 46 29.82 24.92 49.22
N ARG A 47 30.17 26.06 49.82
CA ARG A 47 31.17 27.02 49.33
C ARG A 47 32.58 26.52 49.67
N ARG A 48 33.49 26.56 48.69
CA ARG A 48 34.91 26.83 48.95
C ARG A 48 35.39 27.88 47.96
N ALA A 49 35.77 29.02 48.53
CA ALA A 49 36.49 30.07 47.85
C ALA A 49 37.90 29.57 47.53
N PHE A 50 38.35 29.76 46.29
CA PHE A 50 39.75 29.91 45.97
C PHE A 50 39.89 31.10 45.03
N ALA A 51 40.70 32.04 45.48
CA ALA A 51 41.09 33.24 44.77
C ALA A 51 41.97 32.89 43.57
N GLY A 52 41.92 33.73 42.54
CA GLY A 52 43.10 34.02 41.76
C GLY A 52 42.92 34.02 40.26
N VAL A 53 43.45 35.09 39.68
CA VAL A 53 43.95 35.22 38.31
C VAL A 53 42.90 35.63 37.28
N GLY A 54 42.91 36.92 36.98
CA GLY A 54 42.18 37.50 35.87
C GLY A 54 42.73 37.07 34.52
N ALA A 55 41.84 37.03 33.54
CA ALA A 55 42.17 37.19 32.14
C ALA A 55 40.90 37.68 31.44
N SER A 56 40.89 38.93 30.98
CA SER A 56 39.95 39.41 29.98
C SER A 56 40.16 38.62 28.70
N THR A 57 39.41 37.53 28.53
CA THR A 57 39.32 36.84 27.24
C THR A 57 38.48 37.68 26.29
N HIS A 58 39.15 38.49 25.48
CA HIS A 58 38.60 38.97 24.22
C HIS A 58 38.24 37.74 23.36
N TYR A 59 36.95 37.43 23.25
CA TYR A 59 36.46 36.48 22.25
C TYR A 59 36.63 37.10 20.87
N THR A 60 37.81 36.92 20.26
CA THR A 60 37.99 37.22 18.83
C THR A 60 37.22 36.18 18.04
N TRP A 61 36.00 36.52 17.63
CA TRP A 61 35.22 35.75 16.67
C TRP A 61 36.00 35.69 15.35
N ASN A 62 36.71 34.59 15.11
CA ASN A 62 37.48 34.37 13.89
C ASN A 62 36.52 34.01 12.75
N SER A 63 35.94 35.06 12.15
CA SER A 63 35.00 35.03 11.02
C SER A 63 35.42 34.10 9.88
N ARG A 64 36.74 33.99 9.64
CA ARG A 64 37.32 33.15 8.58
C ARG A 64 37.18 31.65 8.86
N LYS A 65 37.35 31.21 10.12
CA LYS A 65 37.17 29.78 10.49
C LYS A 65 35.69 29.36 10.52
N PHE A 66 34.79 30.27 10.88
CA PHE A 66 33.35 30.05 10.80
C PHE A 66 32.87 29.97 9.35
N GLY A 67 33.34 30.88 8.49
CA GLY A 67 33.06 30.86 7.05
C GLY A 67 33.55 29.59 6.34
N GLN A 68 34.74 29.07 6.69
CA GLN A 68 35.24 27.80 6.14
C GLN A 68 34.43 26.57 6.59
N LYS A 69 33.98 26.52 7.86
CA LYS A 69 33.08 25.45 8.33
C LYS A 69 31.71 25.53 7.64
N LEU A 70 31.18 26.73 7.47
CA LEU A 70 29.91 26.96 6.79
C LEU A 70 29.99 26.60 5.29
N PHE A 71 31.11 26.92 4.62
CA PHE A 71 31.36 26.55 3.23
C PHE A 71 31.42 25.02 3.04
N LYS A 72 32.17 24.30 3.88
CA LYS A 72 32.21 22.83 3.85
C LYS A 72 30.87 22.17 4.18
N PHE A 73 30.08 22.79 5.06
CA PHE A 73 28.73 22.34 5.38
C PHE A 73 27.77 22.52 4.18
N MET A 74 27.85 23.65 3.48
CA MET A 74 27.08 23.90 2.26
C MET A 74 27.49 22.97 1.11
N GLU A 75 28.78 22.65 0.97
CA GLU A 75 29.28 21.67 0.00
C GLU A 75 28.71 20.26 0.29
N PHE A 76 28.69 19.84 1.55
CA PHE A 76 28.10 18.57 1.96
C PHE A 76 26.58 18.52 1.69
N ILE A 77 25.85 19.59 2.02
CA ILE A 77 24.42 19.69 1.72
C ILE A 77 24.18 19.66 0.20
N SER A 78 25.00 20.36 -0.58
CA SER A 78 24.91 20.36 -2.04
C SER A 78 25.10 18.96 -2.63
N LEU A 79 26.12 18.22 -2.15
CA LEU A 79 26.36 16.83 -2.55
C LEU A 79 25.20 15.90 -2.15
N LEU A 80 24.64 16.06 -0.94
CA LEU A 80 23.45 15.31 -0.52
C LEU A 80 22.24 15.63 -1.39
N PHE A 81 22.04 16.89 -1.75
CA PHE A 81 20.93 17.31 -2.59
C PHE A 81 21.04 16.75 -4.01
N ILE A 82 22.23 16.81 -4.63
CA ILE A 82 22.48 16.20 -5.94
C ILE A 82 22.27 14.69 -5.88
N SER A 83 22.77 14.03 -4.83
CA SER A 83 22.57 12.60 -4.61
C SER A 83 21.08 12.25 -4.48
N ALA A 84 20.32 13.04 -3.72
CA ALA A 84 18.88 12.86 -3.55
C ALA A 84 18.13 13.03 -4.87
N ILE A 85 18.49 14.01 -5.70
CA ILE A 85 17.92 14.20 -7.04
C ILE A 85 18.22 13.00 -7.93
N GLY A 86 19.47 12.52 -7.96
CA GLY A 86 19.87 11.36 -8.75
C GLY A 86 19.08 10.10 -8.37
N ILE A 87 18.96 9.83 -7.07
CA ILE A 87 18.16 8.73 -6.52
C ILE A 87 16.68 8.87 -6.91
N HIS A 88 16.12 10.07 -6.80
CA HIS A 88 14.73 10.33 -7.14
C HIS A 88 14.45 10.05 -8.63
N TRP A 89 15.34 10.50 -9.52
CA TRP A 89 15.22 10.29 -10.96
C TRP A 89 15.28 8.81 -11.35
N LEU A 90 16.22 8.05 -10.79
CA LEU A 90 16.34 6.60 -11.02
C LEU A 90 15.09 5.85 -10.55
N ASN A 91 14.58 6.19 -9.36
CA ASN A 91 13.34 5.62 -8.84
C ASN A 91 12.14 5.91 -9.76
N LEU A 92 12.06 7.11 -10.33
CA LEU A 92 11.01 7.49 -11.27
C LEU A 92 11.08 6.68 -12.57
N GLN A 93 12.29 6.42 -13.09
CA GLN A 93 12.46 5.56 -14.26
C GLN A 93 12.03 4.12 -13.99
N GLY A 94 12.45 3.53 -12.86
CA GLY A 94 12.07 2.18 -12.47
C GLY A 94 10.55 2.04 -12.33
N GLN A 95 9.91 3.03 -11.72
CA GLN A 95 8.45 3.11 -11.61
C GLN A 95 7.74 3.18 -12.97
N ARG A 96 8.25 3.98 -13.91
CA ARG A 96 7.69 4.06 -15.27
C ARG A 96 7.79 2.72 -15.99
N LYS A 97 8.93 2.02 -15.89
CA LYS A 97 9.13 0.68 -16.47
C LYS A 97 8.15 -0.34 -15.90
N ARG A 98 8.01 -0.45 -14.57
CA ARG A 98 7.05 -1.36 -13.94
C ARG A 98 5.61 -1.04 -14.31
N THR A 99 5.26 0.25 -14.35
CA THR A 99 3.92 0.69 -14.73
C THR A 99 3.62 0.34 -16.19
N ALA A 100 4.55 0.59 -17.11
CA ALA A 100 4.40 0.24 -18.52
C ALA A 100 4.25 -1.28 -18.70
N LEU A 101 5.11 -2.06 -18.05
CA LEU A 101 5.06 -3.52 -18.08
C LEU A 101 3.70 -4.05 -17.61
N LEU A 102 3.25 -3.64 -16.43
CA LEU A 102 1.96 -4.11 -15.91
C LEU A 102 0.78 -3.63 -16.78
N ALA A 103 0.82 -2.39 -17.27
CA ALA A 103 -0.23 -1.85 -18.12
C ALA A 103 -0.33 -2.59 -19.47
N GLU A 104 0.80 -2.94 -20.07
CA GLU A 104 0.85 -3.72 -21.31
C GLU A 104 0.23 -5.11 -21.12
N GLN A 105 0.58 -5.79 -20.03
CA GLN A 105 0.02 -7.11 -19.70
C GLN A 105 -1.46 -7.05 -19.35
N LEU A 106 -1.94 -5.98 -18.70
CA LEU A 106 -3.35 -5.81 -18.36
C LEU A 106 -4.23 -5.37 -19.54
N ARG A 107 -3.66 -4.73 -20.56
CA ARG A 107 -4.39 -4.11 -21.69
C ARG A 107 -5.41 -5.02 -22.38
N PRO A 108 -5.16 -6.33 -22.60
CA PRO A 108 -6.10 -7.20 -23.30
C PRO A 108 -7.39 -7.52 -22.52
N TYR A 109 -7.40 -7.32 -21.20
CA TYR A 109 -8.45 -7.83 -20.31
C TYR A 109 -9.45 -6.74 -19.88
N GLN A 110 -10.65 -7.16 -19.47
CA GLN A 110 -11.69 -6.26 -18.96
C GLN A 110 -11.77 -6.23 -17.43
N ILE A 111 -10.71 -6.67 -16.75
CA ILE A 111 -10.61 -6.81 -15.29
C ILE A 111 -11.19 -5.60 -14.55
N GLU A 112 -10.79 -4.38 -14.88
CA GLU A 112 -11.28 -3.18 -14.18
C GLU A 112 -12.79 -2.97 -14.33
N LYS A 113 -13.32 -3.17 -15.54
CA LYS A 113 -14.73 -3.00 -15.84
C LYS A 113 -15.54 -4.05 -15.08
N LEU A 114 -15.10 -5.30 -15.11
CA LEU A 114 -15.71 -6.41 -14.37
C LEU A 114 -15.66 -6.16 -12.86
N MET A 115 -14.51 -5.77 -12.32
CA MET A 115 -14.37 -5.45 -10.90
C MET A 115 -15.28 -4.29 -10.47
N SER A 116 -15.37 -3.23 -11.30
CA SER A 116 -16.26 -2.10 -11.03
C SER A 116 -17.72 -2.55 -11.04
N GLN A 117 -18.13 -3.33 -12.05
CA GLN A 117 -19.48 -3.87 -12.14
C GLN A 117 -19.82 -4.73 -10.91
N LEU A 118 -18.98 -5.72 -10.61
CA LEU A 118 -19.19 -6.64 -9.48
C LEU A 118 -19.24 -5.89 -8.15
N THR A 119 -18.32 -4.95 -7.93
CA THR A 119 -18.32 -4.15 -6.69
C THR A 119 -19.61 -3.35 -6.54
N THR A 120 -20.07 -2.68 -7.60
CA THR A 120 -21.34 -1.92 -7.56
C THR A 120 -22.54 -2.83 -7.34
N SER A 121 -22.61 -3.96 -8.06
CA SER A 121 -23.70 -4.92 -7.94
C SER A 121 -23.77 -5.57 -6.56
N TYR A 122 -22.62 -5.97 -5.99
CA TYR A 122 -22.57 -6.54 -4.64
C TYR A 122 -22.98 -5.53 -3.58
N MET A 123 -22.49 -4.29 -3.63
CA MET A 123 -22.89 -3.27 -2.66
C MET A 123 -24.39 -2.97 -2.75
N ARG A 124 -24.97 -3.01 -3.95
CA ARG A 124 -26.42 -2.92 -4.15
C ARG A 124 -27.15 -4.12 -3.55
N ALA A 125 -26.71 -5.35 -3.85
CA ALA A 125 -27.31 -6.57 -3.33
C ALA A 125 -27.27 -6.61 -1.80
N LEU A 126 -26.15 -6.22 -1.19
CA LEU A 126 -25.97 -6.17 0.26
C LEU A 126 -26.84 -5.11 0.96
N GLY A 127 -27.27 -4.08 0.22
CA GLY A 127 -28.21 -3.07 0.70
C GLY A 127 -29.68 -3.40 0.44
N GLU A 128 -29.97 -4.42 -0.36
CA GLU A 128 -31.33 -4.83 -0.71
C GLU A 128 -31.99 -5.58 0.46
N SER A 129 -33.24 -5.22 0.75
CA SER A 129 -34.01 -5.79 1.87
C SER A 129 -34.90 -6.95 1.43
N ASP A 130 -35.33 -6.94 0.17
CA ASP A 130 -36.11 -8.02 -0.42
C ASP A 130 -35.19 -9.20 -0.82
N PRO A 131 -35.36 -10.40 -0.21
CA PRO A 131 -34.49 -11.54 -0.47
C PRO A 131 -34.58 -12.08 -1.90
N GLU A 132 -35.74 -11.98 -2.57
CA GLU A 132 -35.88 -12.46 -3.95
C GLU A 132 -35.14 -11.54 -4.91
N ARG A 133 -35.31 -10.23 -4.73
CA ARG A 133 -34.59 -9.22 -5.51
C ARG A 133 -33.08 -9.28 -5.25
N GLN A 134 -32.66 -9.48 -4.00
CA GLN A 134 -31.25 -9.64 -3.65
C GLN A 134 -30.63 -10.84 -4.40
N ARG A 135 -31.28 -12.00 -4.37
CA ARG A 135 -30.81 -13.21 -5.10
C ARG A 135 -30.71 -12.94 -6.60
N HIS A 136 -31.71 -12.27 -7.18
CA HIS A 136 -31.69 -11.94 -8.60
C HIS A 136 -30.49 -11.02 -8.96
N ILE A 137 -30.15 -10.04 -8.12
CA ILE A 137 -28.97 -9.18 -8.36
C ILE A 137 -27.68 -10.01 -8.38
N PHE A 138 -27.53 -10.98 -7.47
CA PHE A 138 -26.37 -11.88 -7.44
C PHE A 138 -26.30 -12.79 -8.67
N GLN A 139 -27.42 -13.43 -9.05
CA GLN A 139 -27.48 -14.32 -10.23
C GLN A 139 -27.06 -13.62 -11.53
N LEU A 140 -27.43 -12.34 -11.69
CA LEU A 140 -27.02 -11.55 -12.86
C LEU A 140 -25.50 -11.32 -12.96
N GLN A 141 -24.72 -11.61 -11.90
CA GLN A 141 -23.27 -11.41 -11.88
C GLN A 141 -22.46 -12.66 -12.22
N GLU A 142 -23.07 -13.85 -12.29
CA GLU A 142 -22.36 -15.12 -12.46
C GLU A 142 -21.41 -15.12 -13.67
N GLN A 143 -21.87 -14.62 -14.83
CA GLN A 143 -21.03 -14.55 -16.02
C GLN A 143 -19.85 -13.58 -15.83
N ALA A 144 -20.05 -12.47 -15.12
CA ALA A 144 -18.99 -11.50 -14.85
C ALA A 144 -17.97 -12.03 -13.84
N GLU A 145 -18.42 -12.80 -12.85
CA GLU A 145 -17.57 -13.54 -11.91
C GLU A 145 -16.66 -14.53 -12.66
N GLN A 146 -17.25 -15.37 -13.51
CA GLN A 146 -16.53 -16.37 -14.31
C GLN A 146 -15.53 -15.73 -15.29
N GLN A 147 -15.95 -14.67 -15.99
CA GLN A 147 -15.05 -13.95 -16.90
C GLN A 147 -13.88 -13.31 -16.14
N LEU A 148 -14.14 -12.75 -14.95
CA LEU A 148 -13.09 -12.15 -14.14
C LEU A 148 -12.05 -13.20 -13.72
N ALA A 149 -12.50 -14.35 -13.21
CA ALA A 149 -11.62 -15.46 -12.85
C ALA A 149 -10.80 -15.94 -14.04
N ALA A 150 -11.43 -16.13 -15.21
CA ALA A 150 -10.74 -16.56 -16.43
C ALA A 150 -9.67 -15.54 -16.90
N ASP A 151 -10.02 -14.25 -16.96
CA ASP A 151 -9.09 -13.17 -17.33
C ASP A 151 -7.87 -13.15 -16.40
N PHE A 152 -8.09 -13.30 -15.09
CA PHE A 152 -7.00 -13.32 -14.11
C PHE A 152 -6.11 -14.56 -14.21
N GLN A 153 -6.67 -15.72 -14.47
CA GLN A 153 -5.91 -16.96 -14.67
C GLN A 153 -5.01 -16.85 -15.91
N ILE A 154 -5.51 -16.30 -17.01
CA ILE A 154 -4.69 -16.07 -18.21
C ILE A 154 -3.62 -15.02 -17.91
N LEU A 155 -3.98 -13.89 -17.29
CA LEU A 155 -3.03 -12.85 -16.90
C LEU A 155 -1.89 -13.41 -16.05
N ALA A 156 -2.19 -14.19 -15.01
CA ALA A 156 -1.18 -14.78 -14.13
C ALA A 156 -0.25 -15.72 -14.90
N ARG A 157 -0.78 -16.56 -15.79
CA ARG A 157 0.02 -17.46 -16.65
C ARG A 157 0.93 -16.69 -17.62
N GLU A 158 0.42 -15.65 -18.28
CA GLU A 158 1.23 -14.84 -19.19
C GLU A 158 2.30 -14.05 -18.44
N PHE A 159 1.95 -13.45 -17.30
CA PHE A 159 2.89 -12.67 -16.49
C PHE A 159 3.98 -13.55 -15.89
N ALA A 160 3.70 -14.82 -15.56
CA ALA A 160 4.69 -15.77 -15.06
C ALA A 160 5.84 -16.07 -16.05
N LYS A 161 5.61 -15.89 -17.36
CA LYS A 161 6.63 -16.06 -18.41
C LYS A 161 7.67 -14.93 -18.42
N LEU A 162 7.40 -13.81 -17.73
CA LEU A 162 8.31 -12.67 -17.67
C LEU A 162 9.56 -12.98 -16.84
N PRO A 163 10.72 -12.40 -17.20
CA PRO A 163 11.96 -12.63 -16.47
C PRO A 163 11.90 -12.06 -15.05
N ALA A 164 12.42 -12.82 -14.07
CA ALA A 164 12.35 -12.48 -12.65
C ALA A 164 12.88 -11.08 -12.26
N PRO A 165 13.95 -10.53 -12.86
CA PRO A 165 14.48 -9.22 -12.45
C PRO A 165 13.50 -8.07 -12.68
N VAL A 166 12.70 -8.11 -13.75
CA VAL A 166 11.75 -7.02 -14.08
C VAL A 166 10.41 -7.14 -13.37
N SER A 167 10.13 -8.30 -12.78
CA SER A 167 8.88 -8.60 -12.08
C SER A 167 8.96 -8.46 -10.55
N ARG A 168 10.09 -7.99 -10.01
CA ARG A 168 10.25 -7.72 -8.58
C ARG A 168 9.69 -6.35 -8.19
N GLY A 169 8.77 -6.33 -7.24
CA GLY A 169 8.25 -5.10 -6.60
C GLY A 169 9.10 -4.71 -5.40
N LEU A 170 9.45 -3.43 -5.28
CA LEU A 170 10.35 -2.93 -4.24
C LEU A 170 9.59 -2.72 -2.90
N LYS A 171 10.06 -3.32 -1.79
CA LYS A 171 9.51 -3.12 -0.43
C LYS A 171 9.95 -1.77 0.16
N LEU A 172 11.12 -1.24 -0.24
CA LEU A 172 11.68 0.06 0.21
C LEU A 172 12.28 0.83 -0.98
N ALA A 173 11.98 2.13 -1.14
CA ALA A 173 12.29 2.97 -2.31
C ALA A 173 13.79 3.31 -2.56
N LEU A 174 14.65 2.29 -2.61
CA LEU A 174 16.09 2.44 -2.85
C LEU A 174 16.47 1.93 -4.26
N PRO A 175 17.11 2.76 -5.09
CA PRO A 175 17.50 2.39 -6.45
C PRO A 175 18.57 1.30 -6.43
N PHE A 176 18.56 0.40 -7.42
CA PHE A 176 19.51 -0.70 -7.62
C PHE A 176 19.51 -1.82 -6.54
N ILE A 177 18.65 -1.75 -5.51
CA ILE A 177 18.52 -2.81 -4.50
C ILE A 177 17.69 -4.01 -5.00
N ASP A 178 16.90 -3.82 -6.05
CA ASP A 178 16.16 -4.87 -6.76
C ASP A 178 17.06 -6.00 -7.30
N GLN A 179 18.32 -5.69 -7.60
CA GLN A 179 19.35 -6.65 -7.96
C GLN A 179 20.03 -7.32 -6.76
N LEU A 180 20.01 -6.69 -5.57
CA LEU A 180 20.91 -7.01 -4.47
C LEU A 180 20.27 -7.75 -3.29
N SER A 181 18.93 -7.72 -3.09
CA SER A 181 18.31 -8.51 -2.01
C SER A 181 16.84 -8.90 -2.24
N PRO A 182 16.50 -10.20 -2.30
CA PRO A 182 15.11 -10.67 -2.34
C PRO A 182 14.33 -10.33 -1.06
N LYS A 183 14.99 -10.10 0.08
CA LYS A 183 14.30 -9.74 1.33
C LYS A 183 13.61 -8.38 1.29
N VAL A 184 14.03 -7.51 0.35
CA VAL A 184 13.51 -6.15 0.16
C VAL A 184 12.62 -6.06 -1.08
N CYS A 185 12.31 -7.18 -1.77
CA CYS A 185 11.41 -7.20 -2.92
C CYS A 185 10.38 -8.33 -2.84
N PHE A 186 9.20 -8.19 -3.43
CA PHE A 186 8.29 -9.32 -3.63
C PHE A 186 8.21 -9.68 -5.12
N ASP A 187 7.97 -10.95 -5.45
CA ASP A 187 7.80 -11.39 -6.84
C ASP A 187 6.34 -11.19 -7.28
N MET A 188 6.11 -10.26 -8.20
CA MET A 188 4.77 -9.95 -8.70
C MET A 188 4.16 -11.12 -9.49
N ARG A 189 5.00 -12.00 -10.08
CA ARG A 189 4.50 -13.20 -10.80
C ARG A 189 3.76 -14.11 -9.84
N ARG A 190 4.40 -14.40 -8.70
CA ARG A 190 3.80 -15.23 -7.65
C ARG A 190 2.60 -14.53 -7.01
N LEU A 191 2.65 -13.21 -6.85
CA LEU A 191 1.53 -12.46 -6.28
C LEU A 191 0.29 -12.48 -7.18
N LEU A 192 0.45 -12.35 -8.50
CA LEU A 192 -0.66 -12.47 -9.45
C LEU A 192 -1.24 -13.89 -9.47
N GLU A 193 -0.40 -14.91 -9.35
CA GLU A 193 -0.86 -16.29 -9.23
C GLU A 193 -1.73 -16.50 -7.96
N VAL A 194 -1.29 -15.96 -6.82
CA VAL A 194 -2.06 -16.00 -5.57
C VAL A 194 -3.43 -15.35 -5.75
N HIS A 195 -3.50 -14.17 -6.39
CA HIS A 195 -4.76 -13.48 -6.66
C HIS A 195 -5.66 -14.25 -7.62
N ALA A 196 -5.11 -14.79 -8.72
CA ALA A 196 -5.89 -15.56 -9.67
C ALA A 196 -6.54 -16.79 -9.02
N GLN A 197 -5.78 -17.53 -8.20
CA GLN A 197 -6.28 -18.67 -7.44
C GLN A 197 -7.30 -18.26 -6.37
N GLY A 198 -7.09 -17.12 -5.70
CA GLY A 198 -8.04 -16.60 -4.69
C GLY A 198 -9.38 -16.22 -5.29
N ILE A 199 -9.36 -15.53 -6.44
CA ILE A 199 -10.54 -15.15 -7.20
C ILE A 199 -11.27 -16.40 -7.70
N GLU A 200 -10.57 -17.36 -8.30
CA GLU A 200 -11.13 -18.63 -8.76
C GLU A 200 -11.82 -19.40 -7.62
N ARG A 201 -11.17 -19.57 -6.47
CA ARG A 201 -11.78 -20.21 -5.29
C ARG A 201 -13.06 -19.50 -4.83
N ALA A 202 -13.06 -18.17 -4.83
CA ALA A 202 -14.21 -17.39 -4.41
C ALA A 202 -15.40 -17.53 -5.38
N VAL A 203 -15.12 -17.66 -6.68
CA VAL A 203 -16.12 -17.90 -7.73
C VAL A 203 -16.65 -19.34 -7.68
N ASP A 204 -15.77 -20.33 -7.56
CA ASP A 204 -16.16 -21.75 -7.43
C ASP A 204 -16.99 -22.01 -6.16
N ASN A 205 -16.74 -21.24 -5.10
CA ASN A 205 -17.46 -21.29 -3.83
C ASN A 205 -17.58 -22.70 -3.24
N ARG A 206 -16.51 -23.50 -3.32
CA ARG A 206 -16.51 -24.90 -2.87
C ARG A 206 -16.81 -25.06 -1.37
N GLU A 207 -16.57 -24.01 -0.59
CA GLU A 207 -16.90 -23.93 0.84
C GLU A 207 -18.41 -23.75 1.11
N GLY A 208 -19.23 -23.49 0.06
CA GLY A 208 -20.67 -23.30 0.20
C GLY A 208 -21.04 -22.02 0.97
N LEU A 209 -20.25 -20.94 0.83
CA LEU A 209 -20.55 -19.67 1.47
C LEU A 209 -21.88 -19.11 0.99
N SER A 210 -22.63 -18.47 1.90
CA SER A 210 -23.81 -17.68 1.51
C SER A 210 -23.42 -16.56 0.55
N ASP A 211 -24.33 -16.11 -0.33
CA ASP A 211 -24.06 -15.05 -1.32
C ASP A 211 -23.49 -13.77 -0.68
N LYS A 212 -23.96 -13.44 0.54
CA LYS A 212 -23.44 -12.33 1.34
C LYS A 212 -21.97 -12.55 1.73
N ALA A 213 -21.64 -13.71 2.28
CA ALA A 213 -20.26 -14.01 2.67
C ALA A 213 -19.34 -14.13 1.44
N ARG A 214 -19.81 -14.76 0.36
CA ARG A 214 -19.10 -14.90 -0.91
C ARG A 214 -18.81 -13.54 -1.54
N SER A 215 -19.77 -12.61 -1.56
CA SER A 215 -19.55 -11.27 -2.12
C SER A 215 -18.56 -10.44 -1.30
N PHE A 216 -18.56 -10.53 0.02
CA PHE A 216 -17.50 -9.91 0.84
C PHE A 216 -16.12 -10.51 0.55
N ARG A 217 -16.03 -11.85 0.46
CA ARG A 217 -14.81 -12.57 0.08
C ARG A 217 -14.31 -12.10 -1.30
N MET A 218 -15.19 -12.06 -2.29
CA MET A 218 -14.88 -11.62 -3.65
C MET A 218 -14.41 -10.16 -3.68
N MET A 219 -15.06 -9.25 -2.97
CA MET A 219 -14.59 -7.86 -2.85
C MET A 219 -13.21 -7.78 -2.18
N GLY A 220 -12.95 -8.58 -1.14
CA GLY A 220 -11.63 -8.69 -0.52
C GLY A 220 -10.53 -9.10 -1.50
N GLU A 221 -10.75 -10.18 -2.26
CA GLU A 221 -9.81 -10.68 -3.28
C GLU A 221 -9.54 -9.60 -4.35
N MET A 222 -10.61 -8.96 -4.85
CA MET A 222 -10.53 -7.89 -5.84
C MET A 222 -9.75 -6.66 -5.33
N PHE A 223 -10.01 -6.21 -4.10
CA PHE A 223 -9.36 -5.01 -3.55
C PHE A 223 -7.89 -5.29 -3.20
N LEU A 224 -7.59 -6.48 -2.68
CA LEU A 224 -6.23 -6.89 -2.39
C LEU A 224 -5.39 -7.03 -3.66
N MET A 225 -5.98 -7.55 -4.74
CA MET A 225 -5.36 -7.54 -6.07
C MET A 225 -5.04 -6.12 -6.53
N GLN A 226 -6.02 -5.20 -6.49
CA GLN A 226 -5.83 -3.81 -6.93
C GLN A 226 -4.72 -3.14 -6.13
N HIS A 227 -4.71 -3.35 -4.82
CA HIS A 227 -3.66 -2.87 -3.93
C HIS A 227 -2.29 -3.41 -4.34
N SER A 228 -2.18 -4.70 -4.60
CA SER A 228 -0.92 -5.36 -4.99
C SER A 228 -0.35 -4.81 -6.29
N CYS A 229 -1.20 -4.61 -7.30
CA CYS A 229 -0.83 -3.98 -8.56
C CYS A 229 -0.33 -2.55 -8.36
N HIS A 230 -1.01 -1.75 -7.52
CA HIS A 230 -0.57 -0.39 -7.21
C HIS A 230 0.71 -0.36 -6.39
N TRP A 231 0.91 -1.31 -5.48
CA TRP A 231 2.15 -1.44 -4.72
C TRP A 231 3.31 -1.76 -5.66
N PHE A 232 3.13 -2.73 -6.56
CA PHE A 232 4.14 -3.08 -7.57
C PHE A 232 4.56 -1.88 -8.43
N CYS A 233 3.59 -1.12 -8.95
CA CYS A 233 3.88 0.06 -9.76
C CYS A 233 4.49 1.21 -8.94
N ARG A 234 4.08 1.38 -7.67
CA ARG A 234 4.43 2.54 -6.84
C ARG A 234 5.00 2.12 -5.49
N SER A 235 4.22 2.26 -4.42
CA SER A 235 4.63 1.93 -3.05
C SER A 235 3.43 1.45 -2.25
N LYS A 236 3.68 0.71 -1.17
CA LYS A 236 2.63 0.20 -0.28
C LYS A 236 1.77 1.34 0.26
N THR A 237 2.39 2.44 0.67
CA THR A 237 1.70 3.61 1.22
C THR A 237 0.74 4.22 0.21
N ILE A 238 1.18 4.41 -1.05
CA ILE A 238 0.33 4.96 -2.11
C ILE A 238 -0.82 3.99 -2.43
N ALA A 239 -0.53 2.70 -2.50
CA ALA A 239 -1.53 1.67 -2.74
C ALA A 239 -2.60 1.64 -1.64
N SER A 240 -2.18 1.66 -0.37
CA SER A 240 -3.08 1.69 0.79
C SER A 240 -3.92 2.96 0.83
N ALA A 241 -3.32 4.12 0.58
CA ALA A 241 -4.04 5.40 0.55
C ALA A 241 -5.08 5.44 -0.58
N ARG A 242 -4.74 4.93 -1.77
CA ARG A 242 -5.66 4.85 -2.90
C ARG A 242 -6.82 3.90 -2.61
N MET A 243 -6.54 2.73 -2.06
CA MET A 243 -7.59 1.75 -1.72
C MET A 243 -8.55 2.31 -0.67
N LEU A 244 -8.03 3.00 0.35
CA LEU A 244 -8.86 3.69 1.33
C LEU A 244 -9.71 4.78 0.67
N ALA A 245 -9.13 5.60 -0.21
CA ALA A 245 -9.85 6.67 -0.89
C ALA A 245 -10.97 6.15 -1.81
N GLN A 246 -10.70 5.06 -2.55
CA GLN A 246 -11.61 4.54 -3.57
C GLN A 246 -12.69 3.63 -2.99
N HIS A 247 -12.33 2.75 -2.05
CA HIS A 247 -13.20 1.67 -1.56
C HIS A 247 -13.56 1.80 -0.07
N GLN A 248 -13.08 2.83 0.62
CA GLN A 248 -13.26 3.01 2.08
C GLN A 248 -12.85 1.76 2.88
N THR A 249 -11.85 1.03 2.36
CA THR A 249 -11.39 -0.25 2.90
C THR A 249 -9.88 -0.18 3.14
N ARG A 250 -9.43 -0.55 4.33
CA ARG A 250 -8.02 -0.60 4.70
C ARG A 250 -7.36 -1.87 4.17
N TYR A 251 -6.03 -1.84 3.99
CA TYR A 251 -5.24 -2.98 3.51
C TYR A 251 -5.42 -4.21 4.39
N GLU A 252 -5.43 -4.01 5.70
CA GLU A 252 -5.65 -5.08 6.67
C GLU A 252 -7.05 -5.67 6.53
N GLN A 253 -8.07 -4.84 6.33
CA GLN A 253 -9.45 -5.31 6.15
C GLN A 253 -9.63 -6.12 4.85
N ALA A 254 -8.99 -5.71 3.76
CA ALA A 254 -9.00 -6.48 2.51
C ALA A 254 -8.32 -7.85 2.71
N LEU A 255 -7.18 -7.88 3.41
CA LEU A 255 -6.49 -9.12 3.78
C LEU A 255 -7.30 -10.02 4.71
N ASP A 256 -8.07 -9.45 5.62
CA ASP A 256 -8.93 -10.24 6.52
C ASP A 256 -10.14 -10.80 5.76
N ALA A 257 -10.62 -10.10 4.74
CA ALA A 257 -11.75 -10.52 3.92
C ALA A 257 -11.43 -11.67 2.94
N VAL A 258 -10.16 -11.88 2.55
CA VAL A 258 -9.77 -12.95 1.61
C VAL A 258 -9.81 -14.37 2.21
N SER A 259 -9.70 -15.35 1.31
CA SER A 259 -9.11 -16.68 1.54
C SER A 259 -8.28 -16.90 2.82
N PRO A 260 -8.52 -17.84 3.75
CA PRO A 260 -7.42 -18.30 4.60
C PRO A 260 -6.20 -18.75 3.76
N GLU A 261 -6.46 -19.48 2.68
CA GLU A 261 -5.48 -19.96 1.71
C GLU A 261 -4.83 -18.79 0.95
N THR A 262 -5.64 -17.85 0.44
CA THR A 262 -5.11 -16.63 -0.21
C THR A 262 -4.23 -15.86 0.76
N ARG A 263 -4.69 -15.62 2.01
CA ARG A 263 -3.96 -14.83 3.00
C ARG A 263 -2.61 -15.46 3.33
N GLN A 264 -2.57 -16.78 3.54
CA GLN A 264 -1.34 -17.51 3.81
C GLN A 264 -0.37 -17.43 2.62
N ALA A 265 -0.86 -17.72 1.42
CA ALA A 265 -0.04 -17.68 0.22
C ALA A 265 0.46 -16.26 -0.08
N TYR A 266 -0.38 -15.24 0.13
CA TYR A 266 -0.03 -13.84 0.00
C TYR A 266 1.10 -13.45 0.96
N TRP A 267 0.98 -13.84 2.24
CA TRP A 267 2.00 -13.55 3.23
C TRP A 267 3.33 -14.22 2.91
N ALA A 268 3.32 -15.46 2.44
CA ALA A 268 4.54 -16.15 2.00
C ALA A 268 5.29 -15.37 0.90
N VAL A 269 4.57 -14.66 0.03
CA VAL A 269 5.18 -13.85 -1.04
C VAL A 269 5.71 -12.52 -0.53
N VAL A 270 4.94 -11.81 0.30
CA VAL A 270 5.32 -10.43 0.70
C VAL A 270 6.25 -10.38 1.92
N GLN A 271 6.21 -11.38 2.81
CA GLN A 271 7.10 -11.49 3.96
C GLN A 271 8.39 -12.26 3.68
N GLY A 272 8.41 -13.11 2.64
CA GLY A 272 9.59 -13.86 2.19
C GLY A 272 10.85 -13.01 2.05
#